data_AF-A0A9X4PI17-F1
#
_entry.id   AF-A0A9X4PI17-F1
#
_cell.length_a   1.000
_cell.length_b   1.000
_cell.length_c   1.000
_cell.angle_alpha   90.00
_cell.angle_beta   90.00
_cell.angle_gamma   90.00
#
_symmetry.space_group_name_H-M   'P 1'
#
loop_
_entity.id
_entity.type
_entity.pdbx_description
1 polymer ?
#
loop_
_entity_poly.entity_id
_entity_poly.type
_entity_poly.pdbx_seq_one_letter_code
_entity_poly.pdbx_strand_id
1 'polypeptide(L)'
;MKRNLIKTMLVLTLGFSAFNAMADDKTSVEIERSMSQLPASPVTQPTERYTETRKLLEQKLEQLAQTTDKAQFDGLLQQSRELAQQAKSYSNDLLVDMGDSSDNRRLEDDVFYKQYRLSKIIKSLDQIEQVSQDNQFAQAQRLAKALS
;
A
#
# COMPACT_ATOMS: atom_id res chain seq x y z
N MET A 1 9.15 -43.86 -23.15
CA MET A 1 9.46 -43.36 -21.80
C MET A 1 9.01 -41.91 -21.71
N LYS A 2 8.13 -41.60 -20.76
CA LYS A 2 7.57 -40.28 -20.45
C LYS A 2 8.58 -39.47 -19.64
N ARG A 3 8.77 -38.17 -19.92
CA ARG A 3 8.95 -37.12 -18.88
C ARG A 3 8.33 -35.80 -19.38
N ASN A 4 7.49 -35.25 -18.51
CA ASN A 4 6.49 -34.23 -18.76
C ASN A 4 7.06 -32.81 -18.66
N LEU A 5 6.44 -31.89 -19.40
CA LEU A 5 6.53 -30.45 -19.20
C LEU A 5 6.03 -30.07 -17.79
N ILE A 6 6.78 -29.23 -17.09
CA ILE A 6 6.23 -28.43 -15.97
C ILE A 6 6.10 -26.99 -16.48
N LYS A 7 4.87 -26.63 -16.86
CA LYS A 7 4.40 -25.25 -16.97
C LYS A 7 4.10 -24.79 -15.54
N THR A 8 4.90 -23.89 -15.00
CA THR A 8 4.54 -23.18 -13.76
C THR A 8 3.77 -21.93 -14.14
N MET A 9 2.43 -22.04 -14.16
CA MET A 9 1.54 -20.87 -14.11
C MET A 9 1.44 -20.43 -12.66
N LEU A 10 1.97 -19.24 -12.34
CA LEU A 10 1.67 -18.55 -11.10
C LEU A 10 0.36 -17.79 -11.30
N VAL A 11 -0.74 -18.35 -10.80
CA VAL A 11 -2.03 -17.67 -10.69
C VAL A 11 -2.09 -17.07 -9.29
N LEU A 12 -1.99 -15.73 -9.18
CA LEU A 12 -2.36 -14.99 -7.96
C LEU A 12 -3.70 -14.29 -8.20
N THR A 13 -4.75 -14.89 -7.66
CA THR A 13 -6.11 -14.37 -7.48
C THR A 13 -6.59 -14.98 -6.17
N LEU A 14 -7.19 -14.34 -5.17
CA LEU A 14 -7.79 -13.03 -4.87
C LEU A 14 -7.58 -12.84 -3.34
N GLY A 15 -7.63 -11.66 -2.73
CA GLY A 15 -8.83 -10.86 -2.57
C GLY A 15 -8.74 -10.10 -1.24
N PHE A 16 -9.33 -8.90 -1.21
CA PHE A 16 -9.26 -7.93 -0.11
C PHE A 16 -10.54 -7.89 0.72
N SER A 17 -10.40 -7.56 2.01
CA SER A 17 -11.37 -6.79 2.81
C SER A 17 -10.70 -6.40 4.14
N ALA A 18 -10.29 -5.14 4.36
CA ALA A 18 -11.03 -3.98 4.91
C ALA A 18 -11.15 -3.98 6.47
N PHE A 19 -10.80 -2.84 7.09
CA PHE A 19 -10.67 -2.66 8.54
C PHE A 19 -12.03 -2.53 9.28
N ASN A 20 -11.99 -2.90 10.58
CA ASN A 20 -12.76 -2.39 11.72
C ASN A 20 -14.23 -1.94 11.48
N ALA A 21 -15.15 -2.86 11.77
CA ALA A 21 -16.38 -2.54 12.48
C ALA A 21 -16.39 -3.38 13.77
N MET A 22 -16.68 -2.74 14.92
CA MET A 22 -16.90 -3.45 16.19
C MET A 22 -18.05 -4.44 16.02
N ALA A 23 -17.72 -5.70 15.79
CA ALA A 23 -18.65 -6.83 15.79
C ALA A 23 -17.89 -8.05 16.31
N ASP A 24 -18.16 -8.39 17.57
CA ASP A 24 -18.14 -9.75 18.13
C ASP A 24 -16.98 -10.67 17.67
N ASP A 25 -15.83 -10.49 18.31
CA ASP A 25 -14.86 -11.48 18.82
C ASP A 25 -14.63 -12.82 18.08
N LYS A 26 -14.62 -12.84 16.74
CA LYS A 26 -14.08 -13.98 15.96
C LYS A 26 -13.15 -13.60 14.82
N THR A 27 -13.31 -12.42 14.24
CA THR A 27 -12.51 -11.96 13.10
C THR A 27 -11.14 -11.41 13.50
N SER A 28 -11.02 -10.82 14.69
CA SER A 28 -9.75 -10.27 15.19
C SER A 28 -8.73 -11.37 15.53
N VAL A 29 -9.20 -12.49 16.08
CA VAL A 29 -8.38 -13.67 16.41
C VAL A 29 -7.88 -14.39 15.15
N GLU A 30 -8.66 -14.37 14.06
CA GLU A 30 -8.30 -14.98 12.78
C GLU A 30 -7.15 -14.22 12.09
N ILE A 31 -7.16 -12.88 12.17
CA ILE A 31 -6.11 -12.01 11.61
C ILE A 31 -4.79 -12.19 12.37
N GLU A 32 -4.84 -12.19 13.71
CA GLU A 32 -3.64 -12.41 14.55
C GLU A 32 -3.04 -13.81 14.37
N ARG A 33 -3.87 -14.85 14.21
CA ARG A 33 -3.39 -16.21 13.87
C ARG A 33 -2.78 -16.28 12.48
N SER A 34 -3.37 -15.60 11.50
CA SER A 34 -2.87 -15.57 10.13
C SER A 34 -1.53 -14.85 10.03
N MET A 35 -1.32 -13.81 10.84
CA MET A 35 -0.03 -13.12 10.96
C MET A 35 1.02 -13.94 11.71
N SER A 36 0.62 -14.70 12.74
CA SER A 36 1.54 -15.49 13.56
C SER A 36 1.95 -16.82 12.91
N GLN A 37 1.25 -17.26 11.86
CA GLN A 37 1.54 -18.49 11.11
C GLN A 37 2.35 -18.25 9.83
N LEU A 38 2.67 -16.99 9.51
CA LEU A 38 3.65 -16.70 8.47
C LEU A 38 5.02 -17.19 8.97
N PRO A 39 5.73 -18.04 8.21
CA PRO A 39 7.11 -18.37 8.56
C PRO A 39 7.87 -17.06 8.73
N ALA A 40 8.67 -16.97 9.80
CA ALA A 40 9.47 -15.79 10.10
C ALA A 40 10.18 -15.35 8.81
N SER A 41 9.67 -14.26 8.22
CA SER A 41 10.24 -13.75 6.99
C SER A 41 11.70 -13.37 7.30
N PRO A 42 12.65 -13.66 6.39
CA PRO A 42 14.00 -13.17 6.55
C PRO A 42 13.93 -11.68 6.89
N VAL A 43 14.80 -11.20 7.78
CA VAL A 43 14.83 -9.79 8.21
C VAL A 43 14.99 -8.92 6.95
N THR A 44 13.88 -8.46 6.40
CA THR A 44 13.83 -7.64 5.19
C THR A 44 14.52 -6.33 5.54
N GLN A 45 15.54 -5.95 4.77
CA GLN A 45 16.32 -4.76 5.05
C GLN A 45 15.40 -3.53 5.01
N PRO A 46 15.65 -2.48 5.80
CA PRO A 46 14.70 -1.38 5.90
C PRO A 46 14.39 -0.69 4.56
N THR A 47 15.38 -0.61 3.67
CA THR A 47 15.23 -0.13 2.28
C THR A 47 14.29 -0.99 1.43
N GLU A 48 14.30 -2.31 1.63
CA GLU A 48 13.44 -3.25 0.90
C GLU A 48 11.97 -3.06 1.31
N ARG A 49 11.69 -2.87 2.62
CA ARG A 49 10.33 -2.62 3.12
C ARG A 49 9.68 -1.39 2.51
N TYR A 50 10.44 -0.29 2.46
CA TYR A 50 9.98 0.94 1.80
C TYR A 50 9.67 0.69 0.32
N THR A 51 10.60 0.05 -0.39
CA THR A 51 10.51 -0.18 -1.83
C THR A 51 9.33 -1.07 -2.20
N GLU A 52 9.16 -2.18 -1.48
CA GLU A 52 8.05 -3.11 -1.69
C GLU A 52 6.70 -2.46 -1.38
N THR A 53 6.61 -1.73 -0.26
CA THR A 53 5.38 -1.03 0.12
C THR A 53 5.00 0.05 -0.89
N ARG A 54 6.00 0.80 -1.40
CA ARG A 54 5.80 1.78 -2.48
C ARG A 54 5.31 1.14 -3.77
N LYS A 55 5.88 0.01 -4.16
CA LYS A 55 5.44 -0.73 -5.35
C LYS A 55 4.00 -1.21 -5.20
N LEU A 56 3.65 -1.77 -4.04
CA LEU A 56 2.28 -2.19 -3.75
C LEU A 56 1.31 -0.99 -3.78
N LEU A 57 1.70 0.14 -3.21
CA LEU A 57 0.92 1.38 -3.25
C LEU A 57 0.63 1.79 -4.71
N GLU A 58 1.65 1.83 -5.57
CA GLU A 58 1.51 2.20 -6.97
C GLU A 58 0.53 1.26 -7.70
N GLN A 59 0.65 -0.05 -7.49
CA GLN A 59 -0.30 -1.03 -8.03
C GLN A 59 -1.73 -0.82 -7.54
N LYS A 60 -1.93 -0.44 -6.26
CA LYS A 60 -3.27 -0.15 -5.73
C LYS A 60 -3.85 1.13 -6.31
N LEU A 61 -3.04 2.17 -6.48
CA LEU A 61 -3.47 3.42 -7.09
C LEU A 61 -3.89 3.22 -8.56
N GLU A 62 -3.16 2.40 -9.32
CA GLU A 62 -3.55 2.03 -10.69
C GLU A 62 -4.89 1.27 -10.71
N GLN A 63 -5.08 0.31 -9.80
CA GLN A 63 -6.34 -0.42 -9.67
C GLN A 63 -7.50 0.50 -9.26
N LEU A 64 -7.25 1.42 -8.34
CA LEU A 64 -8.21 2.42 -7.88
C LEU A 64 -8.64 3.35 -9.03
N ALA A 65 -7.72 3.75 -9.89
CA ALA A 65 -8.01 4.59 -11.06
C ALA A 65 -8.88 3.88 -12.11
N GLN A 66 -8.83 2.55 -12.16
CA GLN A 66 -9.50 1.75 -13.19
C GLN A 66 -10.81 1.11 -12.72
N THR A 67 -11.00 0.92 -11.42
CA THR A 67 -12.18 0.22 -10.91
C THR A 67 -13.48 1.00 -11.14
N THR A 68 -14.53 0.27 -11.48
CA THR A 68 -15.89 0.79 -11.68
C THR A 68 -16.87 0.36 -10.59
N ASP A 69 -16.47 -0.58 -9.73
CA ASP A 69 -17.28 -1.08 -8.63
C ASP A 69 -17.04 -0.26 -7.36
N LYS A 70 -18.10 0.24 -6.73
CA LYS A 70 -18.02 1.12 -5.56
C LYS A 70 -17.40 0.43 -4.34
N ALA A 71 -17.78 -0.81 -4.08
CA ALA A 71 -17.28 -1.54 -2.91
C ALA A 71 -15.78 -1.84 -3.08
N GLN A 72 -15.36 -2.25 -4.27
CA GLN A 72 -13.94 -2.41 -4.59
C GLN A 72 -13.18 -1.08 -4.55
N PHE A 73 -13.77 0.01 -5.02
CA PHE A 73 -13.18 1.34 -4.96
C PHE A 73 -12.90 1.78 -3.52
N ASP A 74 -13.88 1.64 -2.62
CA ASP A 74 -13.72 1.99 -1.22
C ASP A 74 -12.65 1.13 -0.55
N GLY A 75 -12.62 -0.18 -0.84
CA GLY A 75 -11.56 -1.07 -0.36
C GLY A 75 -10.18 -0.66 -0.86
N LEU A 76 -10.05 -0.33 -2.15
CA LEU A 76 -8.79 0.11 -2.76
C LEU A 76 -8.32 1.46 -2.22
N LEU A 77 -9.24 2.39 -1.93
CA LEU A 77 -8.92 3.67 -1.26
C LEU A 77 -8.26 3.42 0.10
N GLN A 78 -8.91 2.60 0.90
CA GLN A 78 -8.44 2.26 2.24
C GLN A 78 -7.05 1.61 2.20
N GLN A 79 -6.85 0.60 1.36
CA GLN A 79 -5.56 -0.07 1.22
C GLN A 79 -4.47 0.87 0.71
N SER A 80 -4.79 1.74 -0.24
CA SER A 80 -3.86 2.74 -0.76
C SER A 80 -3.43 3.70 0.34
N ARG A 81 -4.36 4.12 1.21
CA ARG A 81 -4.06 5.00 2.34
C ARG A 81 -3.11 4.31 3.33
N GLU A 82 -3.42 3.07 3.71
CA GLU A 82 -2.60 2.29 4.64
C GLU A 82 -1.19 2.07 4.10
N LEU A 83 -1.06 1.67 2.83
CA LEU A 83 0.25 1.50 2.18
C LEU A 83 1.01 2.82 2.10
N ALA A 84 0.33 3.94 1.83
CA ALA A 84 0.97 5.25 1.82
C ALA A 84 1.45 5.67 3.22
N GLN A 85 0.69 5.37 4.28
CA GLN A 85 1.11 5.61 5.66
C GLN A 85 2.28 4.70 6.07
N GLN A 86 2.24 3.41 5.73
CA GLN A 86 3.32 2.47 5.97
C GLN A 86 4.60 2.87 5.24
N ALA A 87 4.52 3.18 3.94
CA ALA A 87 5.66 3.66 3.17
C ALA A 87 6.23 4.96 3.76
N LYS A 88 5.38 5.85 4.28
CA LYS A 88 5.85 7.07 4.94
C LYS A 88 6.59 6.74 6.23
N SER A 89 6.09 5.79 7.03
CA SER A 89 6.78 5.31 8.23
C SER A 89 8.15 4.70 7.89
N TYR A 90 8.21 3.78 6.93
CA TYR A 90 9.43 3.09 6.52
C TYR A 90 10.45 4.00 5.83
N SER A 91 10.03 5.16 5.32
CA SER A 91 10.97 6.11 4.71
C SER A 91 12.00 6.65 5.69
N ASN A 92 11.70 6.70 7.00
CA ASN A 92 12.68 7.09 8.02
C ASN A 92 13.83 6.09 8.11
N ASP A 93 13.56 4.81 7.84
CA ASP A 93 14.57 3.76 7.93
C ASP A 93 15.58 3.83 6.77
N LEU A 94 15.34 4.70 5.78
CA LEU A 94 16.29 5.00 4.72
C LEU A 94 17.42 5.92 5.19
N LEU A 95 17.25 6.61 6.32
CA LEU A 95 18.28 7.48 6.90
C LEU A 95 19.38 6.61 7.51
N VAL A 96 20.51 6.54 6.81
CA VAL A 96 21.72 5.83 7.23
C VAL A 96 22.90 6.80 7.22
N ASP A 97 23.85 6.62 8.12
CA ASP A 97 25.07 7.42 8.12
C ASP A 97 25.97 6.99 6.95
N MET A 98 26.18 7.91 6.00
CA MET A 98 27.03 7.73 4.83
C MET A 98 28.49 8.14 5.10
N GLY A 99 28.81 8.58 6.31
CA GLY A 99 30.17 8.95 6.73
C GLY A 99 30.66 10.31 6.24
N ASP A 100 29.90 10.98 5.35
CA ASP A 100 30.14 12.34 4.89
C ASP A 100 28.90 13.23 5.13
N SER A 101 29.14 14.43 5.66
CA SER A 101 28.07 15.35 6.04
C SER A 101 27.24 15.90 4.87
N SER A 102 27.84 16.06 3.69
CA SER A 102 27.13 16.49 2.48
C SER A 102 26.24 15.37 1.98
N ASP A 103 26.75 14.14 1.98
CA ASP A 103 26.01 12.96 1.60
C ASP A 103 24.82 12.70 2.55
N ASN A 104 25.02 12.78 3.86
CA ASN A 104 23.93 12.67 4.85
C ASN A 104 22.83 13.70 4.62
N ARG A 105 23.18 14.97 4.35
CA ARG A 105 22.19 16.01 4.04
C ARG A 105 21.39 15.70 2.77
N ARG A 106 22.06 15.21 1.72
CA ARG A 106 21.39 14.82 0.46
C ARG A 106 20.41 13.67 0.69
N LEU A 107 20.75 12.73 1.55
CA LEU A 107 19.86 11.63 1.93
C LEU A 107 18.64 12.12 2.73
N GLU A 108 18.86 13.01 3.70
CA GLU A 108 17.79 13.64 4.47
C GLU A 108 16.81 14.39 3.55
N ASP A 109 17.31 15.18 2.60
CA ASP A 109 16.49 15.91 1.63
C ASP A 109 15.67 14.95 0.75
N ASP A 110 16.27 13.84 0.30
CA ASP A 110 15.56 12.82 -0.49
C ASP A 110 14.46 12.13 0.33
N VAL A 111 14.74 11.73 1.57
CA VAL A 111 13.75 11.13 2.48
C VAL A 111 12.61 12.11 2.76
N PHE A 112 12.92 13.37 3.05
CA PHE A 112 11.92 14.41 3.27
C PHE A 112 11.03 14.59 2.03
N TYR A 113 11.62 14.62 0.84
CA TYR A 113 10.87 14.71 -0.40
C TYR A 113 9.93 13.50 -0.60
N LYS A 114 10.39 12.27 -0.32
CA LYS A 114 9.55 11.07 -0.36
C LYS A 114 8.37 11.16 0.61
N GLN A 115 8.61 11.59 1.85
CA GLN A 115 7.56 11.80 2.86
C GLN A 115 6.54 12.86 2.45
N TYR A 116 7.01 13.95 1.86
CA TYR A 116 6.15 15.00 1.33
C TYR A 116 5.23 14.47 0.22
N ARG A 117 5.79 13.72 -0.74
CA ARG A 117 5.02 13.07 -1.82
C ARG A 117 3.98 12.11 -1.27
N LEU A 118 4.34 11.27 -0.31
CA LEU A 118 3.42 10.34 0.35
C LEU A 118 2.30 11.08 1.11
N SER A 119 2.64 12.17 1.79
CA SER A 119 1.65 13.00 2.48
C SER A 119 0.66 13.66 1.52
N LYS A 120 1.10 14.04 0.31
CA LYS A 120 0.19 14.51 -0.74
C LYS A 120 -0.75 13.41 -1.21
N ILE A 121 -0.24 12.20 -1.44
CA ILE A 121 -1.07 11.05 -1.84
C ILE A 121 -2.14 10.78 -0.78
N ILE A 122 -1.77 10.72 0.50
CA ILE A 122 -2.72 10.51 1.61
C ILE A 122 -3.82 11.58 1.60
N LYS A 123 -3.45 12.85 1.50
CA LYS A 123 -4.43 13.95 1.42
C LYS A 123 -5.38 13.82 0.23
N SER A 124 -4.86 13.44 -0.94
CA SER A 124 -5.69 13.20 -2.12
C SER A 124 -6.64 12.02 -1.92
N LEU A 125 -6.19 10.93 -1.29
CA LEU A 125 -7.04 9.78 -0.98
C LEU A 125 -8.16 10.15 0.00
N ASP A 126 -7.87 10.96 1.02
CA ASP A 126 -8.87 11.48 1.97
C ASP A 126 -9.92 12.34 1.26
N GLN A 127 -9.49 13.20 0.34
CA GLN A 127 -10.41 13.99 -0.48
C GLN A 127 -11.28 13.11 -1.39
N ILE A 128 -10.70 12.08 -2.01
CA ILE A 128 -11.44 11.14 -2.87
C ILE A 128 -12.48 10.37 -2.05
N GLU A 129 -12.12 9.91 -0.85
CA GLU A 129 -13.06 9.23 0.06
C GLU A 129 -14.22 10.14 0.45
N GLN A 130 -13.95 11.39 0.82
CA GLN A 130 -14.99 12.35 1.18
C GLN A 130 -15.98 12.55 0.01
N VAL A 131 -15.48 12.77 -1.20
CA VAL A 131 -16.31 12.90 -2.41
C VAL A 131 -17.09 11.61 -2.70
N SER A 132 -16.49 10.45 -2.45
CA SER A 132 -17.14 9.14 -2.61
C SER A 132 -18.32 8.96 -1.64
N GLN A 133 -18.18 9.44 -0.39
CA GLN A 133 -19.20 9.39 0.65
C GLN A 133 -20.36 10.35 0.40
N ASP A 134 -20.12 11.50 -0.25
CA ASP A 134 -21.15 12.49 -0.63
C ASP A 134 -22.04 12.03 -1.80
N ASN A 135 -22.11 10.72 -2.08
CA ASN A 135 -22.79 10.10 -3.23
C ASN A 135 -22.26 10.57 -4.60
N GLN A 136 -21.06 11.16 -4.66
CA GLN A 136 -20.44 11.65 -5.89
C GLN A 136 -19.40 10.67 -6.44
N PHE A 137 -19.76 9.39 -6.54
CA PHE A 137 -18.82 8.32 -6.94
C PHE A 137 -18.13 8.59 -8.28
N ALA A 138 -18.87 9.06 -9.29
CA ALA A 138 -18.30 9.38 -10.60
C ALA A 138 -17.24 10.50 -10.53
N GLN A 139 -17.37 11.44 -9.58
CA GLN A 139 -16.38 12.47 -9.34
C GLN A 139 -15.18 11.92 -8.57
N ALA A 140 -15.41 11.08 -7.57
CA ALA A 140 -14.35 10.36 -6.85
C ALA A 140 -13.47 9.55 -7.81
N GLN A 141 -14.07 8.84 -8.78
CA GLN A 141 -13.33 8.11 -9.81
C GLN A 141 -12.48 9.01 -10.70
N ARG A 142 -12.97 10.21 -11.07
CA ARG A 142 -12.18 11.17 -11.85
C ARG A 142 -10.97 11.67 -11.07
N LEU A 143 -11.15 11.94 -9.77
CA LEU A 143 -10.07 12.34 -8.88
C LEU A 143 -9.05 11.21 -8.69
N ALA A 144 -9.51 9.96 -8.54
CA ALA A 144 -8.63 8.79 -8.46
C ALA A 144 -7.77 8.61 -9.73
N LYS A 145 -8.34 8.81 -10.92
CA LYS A 145 -7.61 8.78 -12.20
C LYS A 145 -6.55 9.86 -12.34
N ALA A 146 -6.69 10.98 -11.62
CA ALA A 146 -5.69 12.04 -11.60
C ALA A 146 -4.55 11.78 -10.60
N LEU A 147 -4.68 10.73 -9.77
CA LEU A 147 -3.72 10.35 -8.74
C LEU A 147 -2.72 9.28 -9.20
N SER A 148 -3.11 8.44 -10.18
CA SER A 148 -2.26 7.44 -10.86
C SER A 148 -1.43 8.09 -11.97
#